data_AF-A0A6C0J2E8-F1
#
_entry.id   AF-A0A6C0J2E8-F1
#
_cell.length_a   1.000
_cell.length_b   1.000
_cell.length_c   1.000
_cell.angle_alpha   90.00
_cell.angle_beta   90.00
_cell.angle_gamma   90.00
#
_symmetry.space_group_name_H-M   'P 1'
#
loop_
_entity.id
_entity.type
_entity.pdbx_description
1 polymer ?
#
loop_
_entity_poly.entity_id
_entity_poly.type
_entity_poly.pdbx_seq_one_letter_code
_entity_poly.pdbx_strand_id
1 'polypeptide(L)'
;MADINSLLGNLLKKLQTILKNSGIITTSGTIKEINTILDHKRCIFLTLDQYKKKVHINNKIYTNVSIVKDVKKHIIDHLKSIAVSCPYNKVPRPIYVMISKKLEYDEKDSLVFGNCNKEIGAYSNGEISYSYIEKIDKDKPRTYQGFDAKCFYKKDDKYSRDEMEQYKFIYENINQDIDKLKSSSLSSYKFIGNYEVIISIPNLTNDMKFFTSYYDFYKQNMFYNLIVNNNEFLNIIKIDKKIPDIFKKILKNPVQYNKFVDFYNKSSIKEYPLKNDLLSVCYDLGCSSDKGEDFQQIVPIVSDTYDDKLNNAKGKAPYFPTKCLRTLDYKKNMIDYNSKEYKEGLKEKLLEGVKNYKENLERIKRGEEPKEQSGDNIIDVLKNASFTFRNEKYNNKDNEDYSEDYNRKILSELAFRYNTVPGIQEIVFSVFKINDSFTEINDITSIMPWGNILLEEGMVLPEGDEFDIDNNSIKSFNKQYEIKMFFNKLCLFKNNGLIRRIFDFDFSLYTNRILIIENGMLSIYGTDISKNKDNRFSINIISKELYKEPVSLILENDGVINIYDNGFNIVGRI
;
A
#
# COMPACT_ATOMS: atom_id res chain seq x y z
N MET A 1 -17.88 8.61 -37.69
CA MET A 1 -17.49 8.96 -36.30
C MET A 1 -18.57 8.63 -35.26
N ALA A 2 -19.87 8.71 -35.57
CA ALA A 2 -20.95 8.35 -34.63
C ALA A 2 -20.99 6.85 -34.25
N ASP A 3 -20.62 5.94 -35.16
CA ASP A 3 -20.69 4.48 -34.90
C ASP A 3 -19.60 3.93 -33.97
N ILE A 4 -18.42 4.55 -33.94
CA ILE A 4 -17.32 4.08 -33.09
C ILE A 4 -17.63 4.36 -31.60
N ASN A 5 -18.26 5.49 -31.29
CA ASN A 5 -18.68 5.83 -29.94
C ASN A 5 -19.84 4.93 -29.45
N SER A 6 -20.75 4.55 -30.35
CA SER A 6 -21.81 3.57 -30.07
C SER A 6 -21.23 2.18 -29.79
N LEU A 7 -20.25 1.74 -30.59
CA LEU A 7 -19.55 0.47 -30.40
C LEU A 7 -18.76 0.45 -29.09
N LEU A 8 -18.00 1.51 -28.77
CA LEU A 8 -17.27 1.66 -27.51
C LEU A 8 -18.21 1.68 -26.30
N GLY A 9 -19.35 2.38 -26.40
CA GLY A 9 -20.37 2.41 -25.35
C GLY A 9 -21.00 1.03 -25.10
N ASN A 10 -21.27 0.27 -26.16
CA ASN A 10 -21.78 -1.10 -26.07
C ASN A 10 -20.73 -2.09 -25.57
N LEU A 11 -19.45 -1.91 -25.93
CA LEU A 11 -18.34 -2.70 -25.42
C LEU A 11 -18.14 -2.47 -23.92
N LEU A 12 -18.18 -1.20 -23.48
CA LEU A 12 -18.12 -0.81 -22.05
C LEU A 12 -19.30 -1.38 -21.25
N LYS A 13 -20.52 -1.33 -21.78
CA LYS A 13 -21.69 -1.96 -21.14
C LYS A 13 -21.58 -3.48 -21.06
N LYS A 14 -21.08 -4.13 -22.12
CA LYS A 14 -20.82 -5.59 -22.09
C LYS A 14 -19.72 -5.95 -21.10
N LEU A 15 -18.61 -5.20 -21.07
CA LEU A 15 -17.55 -5.38 -20.08
C LEU A 15 -18.08 -5.19 -18.65
N GLN A 16 -18.86 -4.15 -18.40
CA GLN A 16 -19.48 -3.91 -17.09
C GLN A 16 -20.44 -5.03 -16.69
N THR A 17 -21.21 -5.57 -17.64
CA THR A 17 -22.14 -6.68 -17.39
C THR A 17 -21.40 -8.00 -17.12
N ILE A 18 -20.31 -8.27 -17.86
CA ILE A 18 -19.43 -9.43 -17.64
C ILE A 18 -18.72 -9.33 -16.29
N LEU A 19 -18.25 -8.14 -15.91
CA LEU A 19 -17.63 -7.87 -14.61
C LEU A 19 -18.64 -7.95 -13.44
N LYS A 20 -19.92 -7.64 -13.68
CA LYS A 20 -21.00 -7.79 -12.70
C LYS A 20 -21.41 -9.25 -12.51
N ASN A 21 -21.50 -10.02 -13.59
CA ASN A 21 -21.90 -11.43 -13.58
C ASN A 21 -20.79 -12.38 -13.11
N SER A 22 -19.52 -11.93 -13.09
CA SER A 22 -18.37 -12.69 -12.55
C SER A 22 -18.15 -12.48 -11.05
N GLY A 23 -19.03 -11.74 -10.36
CA GLY A 23 -18.89 -11.41 -8.94
C GLY A 23 -17.69 -10.49 -8.64
N ILE A 24 -17.06 -9.90 -9.67
CA ILE A 24 -15.89 -9.00 -9.54
C ILE A 24 -16.33 -7.58 -9.20
N ILE A 25 -17.59 -7.22 -9.44
CA ILE A 25 -18.14 -5.90 -9.12
C ILE A 25 -19.37 -6.04 -8.21
N THR A 26 -19.14 -6.07 -6.90
CA THR A 26 -19.99 -5.31 -5.99
C THR A 26 -19.40 -3.90 -5.93
N THR A 27 -19.66 -3.05 -6.94
CA THR A 27 -19.28 -1.64 -6.82
C THR A 27 -20.15 -1.05 -5.72
N SER A 28 -19.61 -1.01 -4.51
CA SER A 28 -20.13 -0.22 -3.41
C SER A 28 -20.33 1.21 -3.90
N GLY A 29 -21.35 1.90 -3.36
CA GLY A 29 -21.56 3.33 -3.66
C GLY A 29 -20.28 4.15 -3.51
N THR A 30 -19.42 3.74 -2.58
CA THR A 30 -18.12 4.36 -2.27
C THR A 30 -17.12 4.34 -3.44
N ILE A 31 -16.97 3.25 -4.21
CA ILE A 31 -16.04 3.24 -5.35
C ILE A 31 -16.52 4.18 -6.45
N LYS A 32 -17.83 4.20 -6.71
CA LYS A 32 -18.40 5.12 -7.70
C LYS A 32 -18.20 6.56 -7.29
N GLU A 33 -18.42 6.87 -6.02
CA GLU A 33 -18.20 8.20 -5.45
C GLU A 33 -16.73 8.62 -5.52
N ILE A 34 -15.79 7.74 -5.15
CA ILE A 34 -14.35 7.99 -5.26
C ILE A 34 -13.96 8.29 -6.72
N ASN A 35 -14.46 7.52 -7.69
CA ASN A 35 -14.15 7.75 -9.10
C ASN A 35 -14.73 9.07 -9.66
N THR A 36 -15.61 9.77 -8.93
CA THR A 36 -16.04 11.14 -9.32
C THR A 36 -15.01 12.21 -8.97
N ILE A 37 -14.14 11.94 -8.00
CA ILE A 37 -13.16 12.91 -7.46
C ILE A 37 -11.71 12.53 -7.73
N LEU A 38 -11.46 11.25 -8.02
CA LEU A 38 -10.12 10.66 -8.09
C LEU A 38 -9.97 9.81 -9.36
N ASP A 39 -8.89 10.05 -10.09
CA ASP A 39 -8.46 9.26 -11.24
C ASP A 39 -7.47 8.19 -10.78
N HIS A 40 -7.83 6.92 -10.88
CA HIS A 40 -6.94 5.81 -10.57
C HIS A 40 -5.68 5.87 -11.45
N LYS A 41 -4.50 5.73 -10.81
CA LYS A 41 -3.21 5.69 -11.50
C LYS A 41 -2.64 4.29 -11.51
N ARG A 42 -2.50 3.66 -10.34
CA ARG A 42 -1.94 2.30 -10.22
C ARG A 42 -2.12 1.72 -8.83
N CYS A 43 -1.79 0.44 -8.73
CA CYS A 43 -1.64 -0.29 -7.47
C CYS A 43 -0.20 -0.23 -6.96
N ILE A 44 -0.03 -0.11 -5.66
CA ILE A 44 1.25 -0.36 -4.99
C ILE A 44 1.12 -1.50 -4.00
N PHE A 45 2.16 -2.32 -3.92
CA PHE A 45 2.20 -3.54 -3.15
C PHE A 45 3.44 -3.51 -2.25
N LEU A 46 3.22 -3.71 -0.97
CA LEU A 46 4.20 -3.53 0.09
C LEU A 46 4.24 -4.78 0.96
N THR A 47 5.44 -5.16 1.39
CA THR A 47 5.55 -6.05 2.57
C THR A 47 5.21 -5.27 3.84
N LEU A 48 4.87 -5.95 4.93
CA LEU A 48 4.61 -5.27 6.21
C LEU A 48 5.82 -4.44 6.68
N ASP A 49 7.05 -4.93 6.46
CA ASP A 49 8.27 -4.19 6.81
C ASP A 49 8.40 -2.90 5.99
N GLN A 50 8.18 -2.96 4.68
CA GLN A 50 8.16 -1.79 3.80
C GLN A 50 7.09 -0.77 4.22
N TYR A 51 5.89 -1.25 4.56
CA TYR A 51 4.80 -0.41 5.06
C TYR A 51 5.17 0.28 6.38
N LYS A 52 5.68 -0.47 7.37
CA LYS A 52 6.14 0.07 8.67
C LYS A 52 7.28 1.07 8.55
N LYS A 53 8.21 0.82 7.61
CA LYS A 53 9.31 1.75 7.27
C LYS A 53 8.87 2.94 6.42
N LYS A 54 7.58 3.02 6.07
CA LYS A 54 6.99 4.12 5.29
C LYS A 54 7.69 4.36 3.96
N VAL A 55 8.14 3.31 3.25
CA VAL A 55 8.88 3.46 1.98
C VAL A 55 8.07 4.12 0.85
N HIS A 56 6.74 4.15 1.00
CA HIS A 56 5.78 4.77 0.09
C HIS A 56 5.50 6.24 0.44
N ILE A 57 6.09 6.77 1.51
CA ILE A 57 5.96 8.15 1.97
C ILE A 57 7.31 8.83 1.88
N ASN A 58 7.31 10.07 1.39
CA ASN A 58 8.49 10.93 1.41
C ASN A 58 8.28 12.04 2.46
N ASN A 59 9.15 12.09 3.46
CA ASN A 59 9.08 13.03 4.58
C ASN A 59 9.55 14.45 4.24
N LYS A 60 9.86 14.74 2.97
CA LYS A 60 10.16 16.09 2.51
C LYS A 60 8.96 16.77 1.85
N ILE A 61 8.06 15.98 1.25
CA ILE A 61 6.82 16.51 0.71
C ILE A 61 5.74 16.53 1.79
N TYR A 62 4.75 17.40 1.61
CA TYR A 62 3.54 17.38 2.40
C TYR A 62 2.83 16.04 2.26
N THR A 63 2.76 15.29 3.35
CA THR A 63 1.98 14.05 3.41
C THR A 63 1.13 14.02 4.66
N ASN A 64 -0.16 13.79 4.50
CA ASN A 64 -1.09 13.48 5.57
C ASN A 64 -1.50 12.01 5.51
N VAL A 65 -1.41 11.32 6.65
CA VAL A 65 -1.89 9.94 6.81
C VAL A 65 -3.02 9.97 7.82
N SER A 66 -4.20 9.50 7.43
CA SER A 66 -5.42 9.54 8.24
C SER A 66 -6.21 8.25 8.11
N ILE A 67 -6.93 7.89 9.18
CA ILE A 67 -7.92 6.80 9.16
C ILE A 67 -9.32 7.43 9.20
N VAL A 68 -10.13 7.19 8.16
CA VAL A 68 -11.41 7.88 7.96
C VAL A 68 -12.49 6.95 7.44
N LYS A 69 -13.76 7.27 7.74
CA LYS A 69 -14.92 6.56 7.17
C LYS A 69 -15.37 7.13 5.83
N ASP A 70 -15.30 8.46 5.70
CA ASP A 70 -15.73 9.19 4.50
C ASP A 70 -14.50 9.78 3.82
N VAL A 71 -14.04 9.11 2.77
CA VAL A 71 -12.84 9.47 2.01
C VAL A 71 -13.05 10.80 1.27
N LYS A 72 -14.20 10.99 0.60
CA LYS A 72 -14.46 12.19 -0.21
C LYS A 72 -14.47 13.42 0.69
N LYS A 73 -15.27 13.39 1.75
CA LYS A 73 -15.38 14.51 2.69
C LYS A 73 -14.02 14.82 3.31
N HIS A 74 -13.28 13.80 3.74
CA HIS A 74 -11.95 13.98 4.32
C HIS A 74 -11.00 14.70 3.37
N ILE A 75 -10.92 14.29 2.09
CA ILE A 75 -10.05 14.95 1.11
C ILE A 75 -10.42 16.44 0.97
N ILE A 76 -11.70 16.77 0.85
CA ILE A 76 -12.16 18.14 0.67
C ILE A 76 -11.85 19.00 1.90
N ASP A 77 -12.25 18.53 3.08
CA ASP A 77 -12.07 19.27 4.34
C ASP A 77 -10.58 19.47 4.64
N HIS A 78 -9.75 18.45 4.37
CA HIS A 78 -8.32 18.53 4.56
C HIS A 78 -7.66 19.53 3.62
N LEU A 79 -8.00 19.52 2.32
CA LEU A 79 -7.47 20.49 1.36
C LEU A 79 -7.89 21.92 1.69
N LYS A 80 -9.13 22.13 2.16
CA LYS A 80 -9.60 23.45 2.63
C LYS A 80 -8.76 23.95 3.82
N SER A 81 -8.48 23.05 4.76
CA SER A 81 -7.66 23.38 5.93
C SER A 81 -6.22 23.75 5.56
N ILE A 82 -5.61 23.03 4.60
CA ILE A 82 -4.24 23.31 4.17
C ILE A 82 -4.18 24.61 3.36
N ALA A 83 -5.18 24.86 2.51
CA ALA A 83 -5.22 26.01 1.62
C ALA A 83 -4.97 27.31 2.39
N VAL A 84 -5.56 27.49 3.58
CA VAL A 84 -5.40 28.69 4.44
C VAL A 84 -3.94 28.98 4.79
N SER A 85 -3.11 27.95 4.91
CA SER A 85 -1.69 28.07 5.26
C SER A 85 -0.77 28.14 4.03
N CYS A 86 -1.29 27.82 2.84
CA CYS A 86 -0.52 27.87 1.61
C CYS A 86 -0.47 29.28 1.02
N PRO A 87 0.59 29.64 0.27
CA PRO A 87 0.62 30.93 -0.39
C PRO A 87 -0.52 31.05 -1.41
N TYR A 88 -1.07 32.27 -1.51
CA TYR A 88 -2.28 32.59 -2.27
C TYR A 88 -3.56 31.89 -1.81
N ASN A 89 -3.54 31.25 -0.64
CA ASN A 89 -4.63 30.42 -0.15
C ASN A 89 -4.99 29.26 -1.10
N LYS A 90 -3.99 28.74 -1.82
CA LYS A 90 -4.17 27.71 -2.85
C LYS A 90 -3.23 26.54 -2.63
N VAL A 91 -3.77 25.33 -2.71
CA VAL A 91 -3.00 24.09 -2.74
C VAL A 91 -2.54 23.78 -4.18
N PRO A 92 -1.24 23.53 -4.41
CA PRO A 92 -0.75 23.26 -5.75
C PRO A 92 -1.14 21.84 -6.21
N ARG A 93 -1.53 21.71 -7.48
CA ARG A 93 -1.67 20.41 -8.16
C ARG A 93 -0.34 19.97 -8.80
N PRO A 94 -0.10 18.67 -9.05
CA PRO A 94 -0.99 17.53 -8.81
C PRO A 94 -1.09 17.15 -7.32
N ILE A 95 -2.22 16.56 -6.94
CA ILE A 95 -2.47 16.01 -5.60
C ILE A 95 -2.71 14.51 -5.76
N TYR A 96 -1.95 13.70 -5.03
CA TYR A 96 -2.07 12.25 -5.06
C TYR A 96 -2.72 11.73 -3.77
N VAL A 97 -3.56 10.71 -3.91
CA VAL A 97 -4.23 10.07 -2.79
C VAL A 97 -4.01 8.57 -2.87
N MET A 98 -3.46 7.98 -1.82
CA MET A 98 -3.40 6.53 -1.68
C MET A 98 -4.52 6.08 -0.73
N ILE A 99 -5.25 5.04 -1.11
CA ILE A 99 -6.36 4.51 -0.31
C ILE A 99 -6.11 3.02 -0.06
N SER A 100 -6.32 2.59 1.18
CA SER A 100 -6.46 1.18 1.54
C SER A 100 -7.62 0.98 2.50
N LYS A 101 -8.34 -0.14 2.41
CA LYS A 101 -9.27 -0.56 3.46
C LYS A 101 -8.47 -0.96 4.69
N LYS A 102 -8.68 -0.30 5.83
CA LYS A 102 -8.02 -0.65 7.08
C LYS A 102 -8.74 -1.84 7.71
N LEU A 103 -8.07 -2.97 7.79
CA LEU A 103 -8.55 -4.13 8.52
C LEU A 103 -8.17 -3.99 10.00
N GLU A 104 -9.17 -4.19 10.85
CA GLU A 104 -9.03 -4.15 12.29
C GLU A 104 -9.30 -5.52 12.88
N TYR A 105 -8.61 -5.82 13.99
CA TYR A 105 -8.83 -7.04 14.74
C TYR A 105 -10.20 -7.02 15.40
N ASP A 106 -11.04 -7.99 15.07
CA ASP A 106 -12.39 -8.16 15.60
C ASP A 106 -12.37 -9.26 16.68
N GLU A 107 -12.23 -8.84 17.93
CA GLU A 107 -12.25 -9.75 19.10
C GLU A 107 -13.56 -10.54 19.21
N LYS A 108 -14.68 -9.97 18.73
CA LYS A 108 -16.00 -10.60 18.82
C LYS A 108 -16.16 -11.74 17.81
N ASP A 109 -15.39 -11.75 16.74
CA ASP A 109 -15.40 -12.84 15.77
C ASP A 109 -14.11 -13.65 15.80
N SER A 110 -13.41 -13.64 16.94
CA SER A 110 -12.30 -14.55 17.19
C SER A 110 -12.73 -16.00 16.96
N LEU A 111 -11.94 -16.78 16.20
CA LEU A 111 -12.20 -18.21 16.01
C LEU A 111 -12.07 -19.01 17.31
N VAL A 112 -11.40 -18.44 18.31
CA VAL A 112 -11.23 -19.05 19.64
C VAL A 112 -12.47 -18.78 20.49
N PHE A 113 -12.75 -17.50 20.78
CA PHE A 113 -13.76 -17.11 21.78
C PHE A 113 -15.15 -16.78 21.19
N GLY A 114 -15.21 -16.52 19.88
CA GLY A 114 -16.41 -16.00 19.21
C GLY A 114 -17.01 -14.79 19.92
N ASN A 115 -18.33 -14.65 19.82
CA ASN A 115 -19.07 -13.53 20.42
C ASN A 115 -19.06 -13.54 21.96
N CYS A 116 -18.50 -14.56 22.61
CA CYS A 116 -18.54 -14.77 24.06
C CYS A 116 -17.24 -14.36 24.77
N ASN A 117 -16.30 -13.69 24.09
CA ASN A 117 -15.03 -13.27 24.69
C ASN A 117 -15.21 -12.42 25.95
N LYS A 118 -16.17 -11.48 25.93
CA LYS A 118 -16.48 -10.60 27.08
C LYS A 118 -16.97 -11.41 28.27
N GLU A 119 -17.89 -12.34 28.01
CA GLU A 119 -18.50 -13.23 28.99
C GLU A 119 -17.48 -14.18 29.61
N ILE A 120 -16.57 -14.73 28.81
CA ILE A 120 -15.46 -15.57 29.27
C ILE A 120 -14.51 -14.78 30.15
N GLY A 121 -14.18 -13.53 29.78
CA GLY A 121 -13.36 -12.65 30.61
C GLY A 121 -13.99 -12.34 31.96
N ALA A 122 -15.28 -11.99 31.97
CA ALA A 122 -16.03 -11.75 33.21
C ALA A 122 -16.08 -13.00 34.10
N TYR A 123 -16.24 -14.19 33.51
CA TYR A 123 -16.19 -15.47 34.22
C TYR A 123 -14.80 -15.74 34.82
N SER A 124 -13.72 -15.49 34.07
CA SER A 124 -12.35 -15.65 34.53
C SER A 124 -12.02 -14.69 35.69
N ASN A 125 -12.46 -13.44 35.60
CA ASN A 125 -12.25 -12.41 36.63
C ASN A 125 -13.12 -12.62 37.89
N GLY A 126 -14.03 -13.60 37.89
CA GLY A 126 -14.96 -13.84 39.01
C GLY A 126 -16.10 -12.84 39.11
N GLU A 127 -16.31 -12.00 38.09
CA GLU A 127 -17.46 -11.08 38.00
C GLU A 127 -18.79 -11.83 37.85
N ILE A 128 -18.74 -13.05 37.30
CA ILE A 128 -19.88 -13.95 37.12
C ILE A 128 -19.46 -15.37 37.54
N SER A 129 -20.36 -16.14 38.17
CA SER A 129 -20.10 -17.54 38.56
C SER A 129 -21.13 -18.52 38.02
N TYR A 130 -20.69 -19.75 37.77
CA TYR A 130 -21.52 -20.80 37.16
C TYR A 130 -22.66 -21.25 38.10
N SER A 131 -22.38 -21.32 39.41
CA SER A 131 -23.39 -21.64 40.44
C SER A 131 -24.47 -20.58 40.59
N TYR A 132 -24.20 -19.35 40.13
CA TYR A 132 -25.18 -18.27 40.11
C TYR A 132 -25.97 -18.26 38.80
N ILE A 133 -25.32 -18.55 37.68
CA ILE A 133 -25.94 -18.81 36.37
C ILE A 133 -26.95 -19.98 36.48
N GLU A 134 -26.56 -21.11 37.09
CA GLU A 134 -27.45 -22.27 37.29
C GLU A 134 -28.72 -21.97 38.12
N LYS A 135 -28.71 -20.88 38.92
CA LYS A 135 -29.86 -20.47 39.75
C LYS A 135 -30.85 -19.55 39.02
N ILE A 136 -30.53 -19.05 37.83
CA ILE A 136 -31.43 -18.18 37.06
C ILE A 136 -32.41 -19.06 36.29
N ASP A 137 -33.70 -18.91 36.63
CA ASP A 137 -34.81 -19.76 36.22
C ASP A 137 -35.11 -19.75 34.70
N LYS A 138 -35.83 -20.78 34.26
CA LYS A 138 -36.11 -21.29 32.90
C LYS A 138 -36.73 -20.32 31.87
N ASP A 139 -36.94 -19.05 32.22
CA ASP A 139 -37.55 -18.04 31.35
C ASP A 139 -36.54 -17.17 30.55
N LYS A 140 -35.24 -17.51 30.61
CA LYS A 140 -34.19 -17.06 29.66
C LYS A 140 -34.14 -15.55 29.40
N PRO A 141 -33.67 -14.73 30.35
CA PRO A 141 -33.33 -13.34 30.03
C PRO A 141 -32.27 -13.32 28.91
N ARG A 142 -32.45 -12.44 27.91
CA ARG A 142 -31.50 -12.29 26.78
C ARG A 142 -30.14 -11.74 27.25
N THR A 143 -30.12 -11.02 28.36
CA THR A 143 -28.92 -10.42 28.96
C THR A 143 -28.99 -10.51 30.49
N TYR A 144 -27.85 -10.64 31.15
CA TYR A 144 -27.71 -10.66 32.61
C TYR A 144 -26.57 -9.75 33.03
N GLN A 145 -26.82 -8.74 33.88
CA GLN A 145 -25.82 -7.71 34.26
C GLN A 145 -25.09 -7.06 33.07
N GLY A 146 -25.74 -7.00 31.90
CA GLY A 146 -25.13 -6.48 30.66
C GLY A 146 -24.27 -7.49 29.88
N PHE A 147 -24.31 -8.78 30.25
CA PHE A 147 -23.64 -9.90 29.58
C PHE A 147 -24.66 -10.78 28.84
N ASP A 148 -24.27 -11.38 27.71
CA ASP A 148 -25.17 -12.26 26.95
C ASP A 148 -25.32 -13.62 27.65
N ALA A 149 -26.50 -13.86 28.20
CA ALA A 149 -26.83 -15.11 28.88
C ALA A 149 -26.66 -16.34 27.96
N LYS A 150 -26.80 -16.19 26.63
CA LYS A 150 -26.64 -17.28 25.66
C LYS A 150 -25.23 -17.86 25.61
N CYS A 151 -24.23 -17.14 26.10
CA CYS A 151 -22.87 -17.66 26.23
C CYS A 151 -22.73 -18.71 27.35
N PHE A 152 -23.73 -18.82 28.24
CA PHE A 152 -23.68 -19.66 29.42
C PHE A 152 -24.75 -20.76 29.46
N TYR A 153 -25.79 -20.68 28.62
CA TYR A 153 -26.88 -21.68 28.59
C TYR A 153 -27.02 -22.35 27.23
N LYS A 154 -27.06 -23.69 27.26
CA LYS A 154 -27.39 -24.51 26.09
C LYS A 154 -28.91 -24.55 25.90
N LYS A 155 -29.45 -23.80 24.93
CA LYS A 155 -30.53 -24.33 24.08
C LYS A 155 -29.89 -24.51 22.72
N ASP A 156 -29.70 -25.76 22.32
CA ASP A 156 -29.28 -26.09 20.94
C ASP A 156 -27.85 -25.60 20.56
N ASP A 157 -26.82 -26.04 21.30
CA ASP A 157 -25.36 -25.89 21.01
C ASP A 157 -24.63 -24.57 21.38
N LYS A 158 -24.25 -24.43 22.67
CA LYS A 158 -22.96 -23.85 23.16
C LYS A 158 -22.70 -24.05 24.67
N TYR A 159 -21.40 -24.08 24.97
CA TYR A 159 -20.59 -24.34 26.18
C TYR A 159 -21.21 -25.04 27.41
N SER A 160 -20.86 -26.30 27.63
CA SER A 160 -20.97 -27.00 28.93
C SER A 160 -20.09 -26.32 29.98
N ARG A 161 -20.32 -26.64 31.26
CA ARG A 161 -19.46 -26.20 32.36
C ARG A 161 -17.98 -26.51 32.11
N ASP A 162 -17.71 -27.71 31.58
CA ASP A 162 -16.36 -28.13 31.21
C ASP A 162 -15.79 -27.31 30.05
N GLU A 163 -16.61 -26.97 29.04
CA GLU A 163 -16.18 -26.09 27.95
C GLU A 163 -15.86 -24.68 28.48
N MET A 164 -16.68 -24.13 29.39
CA MET A 164 -16.41 -22.83 30.01
C MET A 164 -15.12 -22.83 30.84
N GLU A 165 -14.82 -23.89 31.58
CA GLU A 165 -13.54 -24.04 32.29
C GLU A 165 -12.33 -24.17 31.34
N GLN A 166 -12.53 -24.72 30.16
CA GLN A 166 -11.50 -24.72 29.12
C GLN A 166 -11.29 -23.32 28.53
N TYR A 167 -12.37 -22.60 28.21
CA TYR A 167 -12.26 -21.22 27.73
C TYR A 167 -11.68 -20.26 28.73
N LYS A 168 -12.05 -20.39 30.01
CA LYS A 168 -11.44 -19.66 31.11
C LYS A 168 -9.94 -19.87 31.12
N PHE A 169 -9.50 -21.13 31.06
CA PHE A 169 -8.07 -21.44 31.01
C PHE A 169 -7.39 -20.85 29.77
N ILE A 170 -8.01 -20.93 28.60
CA ILE A 170 -7.48 -20.30 27.39
C ILE A 170 -7.32 -18.80 27.62
N TYR A 171 -8.35 -18.12 28.12
CA TYR A 171 -8.35 -16.69 28.39
C TYR A 171 -7.24 -16.28 29.36
N GLU A 172 -7.11 -17.00 30.48
CA GLU A 172 -6.10 -16.76 31.51
C GLU A 172 -4.67 -16.90 30.99
N ASN A 173 -4.44 -17.83 30.05
CA ASN A 173 -3.11 -18.11 29.52
C ASN A 173 -2.79 -17.36 28.21
N ILE A 174 -3.79 -16.79 27.52
CA ILE A 174 -3.58 -16.02 26.29
C ILE A 174 -3.11 -14.60 26.56
N ASN A 175 -3.44 -14.02 27.72
CA ASN A 175 -3.19 -12.59 27.97
C ASN A 175 -1.72 -12.17 27.83
N GLN A 176 -0.77 -13.06 28.13
CA GLN A 176 0.66 -12.81 27.96
C GLN A 176 1.14 -12.93 26.49
N ASP A 177 0.36 -13.59 25.64
CA ASP A 177 0.69 -13.94 24.25
C ASP A 177 -0.35 -13.42 23.23
N ILE A 178 -1.15 -12.41 23.60
CA ILE A 178 -2.23 -11.87 22.76
C ILE A 178 -1.73 -11.37 21.39
N ASP A 179 -0.50 -10.88 21.33
CA ASP A 179 0.13 -10.46 20.07
C ASP A 179 0.41 -11.65 19.13
N LYS A 180 0.77 -12.83 19.68
CA LYS A 180 0.92 -14.06 18.90
C LYS A 180 -0.43 -14.54 18.38
N LEU A 181 -1.51 -14.37 19.15
CA LEU A 181 -2.87 -14.67 18.67
C LEU A 181 -3.24 -13.72 17.52
N LYS A 182 -3.02 -12.41 17.68
CA LYS A 182 -3.34 -11.37 16.69
C LYS A 182 -2.57 -11.51 15.39
N SER A 183 -1.39 -12.13 15.37
CA SER A 183 -0.68 -12.44 14.12
C SER A 183 -1.10 -13.78 13.50
N SER A 184 -1.60 -14.72 14.30
CA SER A 184 -1.92 -16.09 13.88
C SER A 184 -3.12 -16.21 12.93
N SER A 185 -3.25 -17.41 12.34
CA SER A 185 -4.41 -17.81 11.52
C SER A 185 -5.72 -18.01 12.30
N LEU A 186 -5.70 -17.80 13.63
CA LEU A 186 -6.89 -17.82 14.50
C LEU A 186 -7.48 -16.42 14.72
N SER A 187 -6.77 -15.38 14.30
CA SER A 187 -7.24 -14.00 14.39
C SER A 187 -8.32 -13.71 13.33
N SER A 188 -9.28 -12.86 13.69
CA SER A 188 -10.27 -12.34 12.76
C SER A 188 -9.99 -10.87 12.49
N TYR A 189 -9.66 -10.55 11.25
CA TYR A 189 -9.53 -9.17 10.78
C TYR A 189 -10.65 -8.84 9.80
N LYS A 190 -11.25 -7.67 9.98
CA LYS A 190 -12.37 -7.20 9.17
C LYS A 190 -12.26 -5.74 8.82
N PHE A 191 -12.83 -5.41 7.68
CA PHE A 191 -13.07 -4.03 7.30
C PHE A 191 -14.34 -3.56 8.01
N ILE A 192 -14.21 -2.62 8.94
CA ILE A 192 -15.33 -2.04 9.70
C ILE A 192 -15.79 -0.67 9.16
N GLY A 193 -15.40 -0.34 7.93
CA GLY A 193 -15.73 0.93 7.27
C GLY A 193 -14.63 1.99 7.34
N ASN A 194 -13.49 1.71 7.97
CA ASN A 194 -12.39 2.64 8.10
C ASN A 194 -11.37 2.46 6.96
N TYR A 195 -11.06 3.54 6.25
CA TYR A 195 -10.05 3.62 5.20
C TYR A 195 -8.81 4.30 5.75
N GLU A 196 -7.64 3.78 5.42
CA GLU A 196 -6.39 4.52 5.55
C GLU A 196 -6.17 5.31 4.27
N VAL A 197 -6.12 6.63 4.42
CA VAL A 197 -6.01 7.60 3.34
C VAL A 197 -4.71 8.37 3.51
N ILE A 198 -3.90 8.39 2.46
CA ILE A 198 -2.64 9.13 2.40
C ILE A 198 -2.80 10.22 1.35
N ILE A 199 -2.81 11.49 1.76
CA ILE A 199 -2.87 12.64 0.85
C ILE A 199 -1.46 13.21 0.72
N SER A 200 -0.98 13.29 -0.51
CA SER A 200 0.37 13.75 -0.82
C SER A 200 0.35 14.86 -1.87
N ILE A 201 1.04 15.95 -1.57
CA ILE A 201 1.12 17.12 -2.44
C ILE A 201 2.60 17.32 -2.80
N PRO A 202 3.08 16.79 -3.94
CA PRO A 202 4.50 16.81 -4.28
C PRO A 202 5.07 18.20 -4.52
N ASN A 203 4.20 19.20 -4.68
CA ASN A 203 4.51 20.62 -4.89
C ASN A 203 4.47 21.45 -3.58
N LEU A 204 4.36 20.78 -2.41
CA LEU A 204 4.33 21.41 -1.10
C LEU A 204 5.30 20.68 -0.15
N THR A 205 6.03 21.43 0.68
CA THR A 205 6.85 20.85 1.77
C THR A 205 5.98 20.46 2.97
N ASN A 206 6.53 19.70 3.91
CA ASN A 206 5.82 19.38 5.16
C ASN A 206 5.46 20.61 6.01
N ASP A 207 6.21 21.71 5.88
CA ASP A 207 5.92 22.98 6.56
C ASP A 207 4.85 23.81 5.81
N MET A 208 4.15 23.20 4.84
CA MET A 208 3.13 23.85 4.00
C MET A 208 3.66 25.04 3.19
N LYS A 209 4.97 25.06 2.91
CA LYS A 209 5.61 26.06 2.06
C LYS A 209 5.79 25.50 0.65
N PHE A 210 5.78 26.38 -0.34
CA PHE A 210 6.32 26.02 -1.66
C PHE A 210 7.82 25.74 -1.54
N PHE A 211 8.34 24.97 -2.50
CA PHE A 211 9.75 24.66 -2.52
C PHE A 211 10.57 25.92 -2.74
N THR A 212 11.62 26.06 -1.92
CA THR A 212 12.55 27.16 -1.98
C THR A 212 13.61 26.98 -3.07
N SER A 213 13.78 25.77 -3.58
CA SER A 213 14.72 25.41 -4.65
C SER A 213 14.17 24.32 -5.56
N TYR A 214 14.69 24.25 -6.79
CA TYR A 214 14.31 23.27 -7.80
C TYR A 214 14.96 21.93 -7.53
N TYR A 215 16.17 21.91 -6.97
CA TYR A 215 16.81 20.67 -6.57
C TYR A 215 15.93 19.85 -5.62
N ASP A 216 15.36 20.49 -4.59
CA ASP A 216 14.46 19.82 -3.65
C ASP A 216 13.14 19.43 -4.31
N PHE A 217 12.61 20.30 -5.18
CA PHE A 217 11.41 20.05 -5.98
C PHE A 217 11.58 18.82 -6.90
N TYR A 218 12.68 18.76 -7.64
CA TYR A 218 13.01 17.70 -8.60
C TYR A 218 13.17 16.35 -7.89
N LYS A 219 13.93 16.29 -6.79
CA LYS A 219 14.07 15.05 -6.01
C LYS A 219 12.73 14.51 -5.52
N GLN A 220 11.81 15.40 -5.18
CA GLN A 220 10.49 15.03 -4.68
C GLN A 220 9.54 14.60 -5.80
N ASN A 221 9.58 15.27 -6.95
CA ASN A 221 8.87 14.85 -8.14
C ASN A 221 9.38 13.50 -8.67
N MET A 222 10.69 13.24 -8.62
CA MET A 222 11.25 11.92 -8.95
C MET A 222 10.65 10.82 -8.08
N PHE A 223 10.54 11.04 -6.77
CA PHE A 223 9.92 10.06 -5.88
C PHE A 223 8.46 9.77 -6.27
N TYR A 224 7.65 10.80 -6.52
CA TYR A 224 6.27 10.58 -6.95
C TYR A 224 6.17 9.99 -8.36
N ASN A 225 7.16 10.26 -9.22
CA ASN A 225 7.24 9.62 -10.53
C ASN A 225 7.48 8.12 -10.39
N LEU A 226 8.32 7.71 -9.43
CA LEU A 226 8.49 6.30 -9.08
C LEU A 226 7.19 5.68 -8.56
N ILE A 227 6.48 6.38 -7.67
CA ILE A 227 5.21 5.91 -7.10
C ILE A 227 4.10 5.77 -8.16
N VAL A 228 4.01 6.72 -9.09
CA VAL A 228 2.86 6.88 -10.00
C VAL A 228 3.10 6.24 -11.37
N ASN A 229 4.31 6.36 -11.92
CA ASN A 229 4.60 5.98 -13.30
C ASN A 229 5.58 4.80 -13.43
N ASN A 230 6.43 4.51 -12.44
CA ASN A 230 7.40 3.41 -12.53
C ASN A 230 6.79 2.06 -12.10
N ASN A 231 6.43 1.23 -13.08
CA ASN A 231 5.84 -0.10 -12.88
C ASN A 231 6.76 -1.13 -12.19
N GLU A 232 8.03 -0.83 -11.92
CA GLU A 232 8.93 -1.74 -11.18
C GLU A 232 8.98 -1.39 -9.68
N PHE A 233 8.92 -0.11 -9.34
CA PHE A 233 8.96 0.34 -7.95
C PHE A 233 7.66 -0.03 -7.23
N LEU A 234 7.72 -0.62 -6.03
CA LEU A 234 6.55 -1.05 -5.23
C LEU A 234 5.47 -1.80 -6.02
N ASN A 235 5.89 -2.56 -7.03
CA ASN A 235 5.02 -3.49 -7.75
C ASN A 235 5.27 -4.92 -7.26
N ILE A 236 4.36 -5.83 -7.59
CA ILE A 236 4.64 -7.26 -7.48
C ILE A 236 5.69 -7.58 -8.54
N ILE A 237 6.93 -7.75 -8.08
CA ILE A 237 8.07 -8.09 -8.93
C ILE A 237 7.70 -9.37 -9.68
N LYS A 238 7.77 -9.27 -11.02
CA LYS A 238 7.63 -10.43 -11.89
C LYS A 238 8.79 -11.36 -11.60
N ILE A 239 8.51 -12.65 -11.53
CA ILE A 239 9.54 -13.65 -11.27
C ILE A 239 10.22 -13.94 -12.62
N ASP A 240 11.15 -13.07 -13.03
CA ASP A 240 11.86 -13.15 -14.31
C ASP A 240 13.29 -13.72 -14.17
N LYS A 241 13.85 -14.16 -15.30
CA LYS A 241 15.20 -14.77 -15.40
C LYS A 241 16.34 -13.84 -15.01
N LYS A 242 16.15 -12.51 -15.07
CA LYS A 242 17.22 -11.56 -14.80
C LYS A 242 17.24 -11.24 -13.33
N ILE A 243 17.87 -12.11 -12.53
CA ILE A 243 18.28 -11.75 -11.17
C ILE A 243 19.33 -10.65 -11.28
N PRO A 244 19.07 -9.43 -10.78
CA PRO A 244 20.16 -8.46 -10.61
C PRO A 244 21.22 -9.09 -9.69
N ASP A 245 22.50 -9.04 -10.06
CA ASP A 245 23.57 -9.81 -9.39
C ASP A 245 23.65 -9.57 -7.87
N ILE A 246 23.15 -8.43 -7.40
CA ILE A 246 23.02 -8.13 -5.98
C ILE A 246 22.11 -9.10 -5.23
N PHE A 247 21.04 -9.61 -5.86
CA PHE A 247 20.13 -10.58 -5.26
C PHE A 247 20.68 -12.00 -5.32
N LYS A 248 21.57 -12.36 -6.27
CA LYS A 248 22.25 -13.67 -6.26
C LYS A 248 23.08 -13.90 -5.00
N LYS A 249 23.58 -12.82 -4.38
CA LYS A 249 24.34 -12.87 -3.11
C LYS A 249 23.45 -13.00 -1.87
N ILE A 250 22.18 -12.58 -1.97
CA ILE A 250 21.20 -12.61 -0.87
C ILE A 250 20.41 -13.92 -0.88
N LEU A 251 20.18 -14.47 -2.07
CA LEU A 251 19.49 -15.74 -2.26
C LEU A 251 20.40 -16.89 -1.84
N LYS A 252 20.02 -17.59 -0.78
CA LYS A 252 20.77 -18.74 -0.24
C LYS A 252 20.93 -19.91 -1.24
N ASN A 253 20.12 -19.96 -2.30
CA ASN A 253 20.18 -21.02 -3.32
C ASN A 253 19.83 -20.51 -4.74
N PRO A 254 20.83 -20.07 -5.53
CA PRO A 254 20.62 -19.55 -6.89
C PRO A 254 20.05 -20.57 -7.89
N VAL A 255 20.31 -21.87 -7.68
CA VAL A 255 19.86 -22.95 -8.56
C VAL A 255 18.35 -23.16 -8.43
N GLN A 256 17.84 -23.14 -7.21
CA GLN A 256 16.40 -23.21 -6.96
C GLN A 256 15.65 -22.02 -7.58
N TYR A 257 16.24 -20.81 -7.51
CA TYR A 257 15.69 -19.64 -8.16
C TYR A 257 15.55 -19.89 -9.66
N ASN A 258 16.64 -20.27 -10.35
CA ASN A 258 16.62 -20.48 -11.79
C ASN A 258 15.58 -21.53 -12.21
N LYS A 259 15.47 -22.66 -11.48
CA LYS A 259 14.47 -23.70 -11.75
C LYS A 259 13.03 -23.21 -11.58
N PHE A 260 12.73 -22.48 -10.51
CA PHE A 260 11.39 -21.92 -10.30
C PHE A 260 11.08 -20.86 -11.34
N VAL A 261 12.03 -19.99 -11.66
CA VAL A 261 11.85 -18.94 -12.65
C VAL A 261 11.68 -19.50 -14.06
N ASP A 262 12.41 -20.56 -14.41
CA ASP A 262 12.18 -21.30 -15.65
C ASP A 262 10.78 -21.91 -15.68
N PHE A 263 10.29 -22.44 -14.56
CA PHE A 263 8.93 -22.95 -14.44
C PHE A 263 7.88 -21.83 -14.52
N TYR A 264 8.02 -20.76 -13.74
CA TYR A 264 7.15 -19.58 -13.72
C TYR A 264 7.05 -18.91 -15.08
N ASN A 265 8.17 -18.79 -15.81
CA ASN A 265 8.18 -18.20 -17.16
C ASN A 265 7.66 -19.16 -18.24
N LYS A 266 7.65 -20.47 -18.00
CA LYS A 266 7.00 -21.46 -18.88
C LYS A 266 5.49 -21.51 -18.65
N SER A 267 5.07 -21.31 -17.41
CA SER A 267 3.69 -21.19 -16.97
C SER A 267 3.06 -19.87 -17.41
N SER A 268 1.76 -19.89 -17.71
CA SER A 268 1.03 -18.64 -17.99
C SER A 268 0.89 -17.80 -16.71
N ILE A 269 0.80 -16.45 -16.82
CA ILE A 269 0.50 -15.55 -15.68
C ILE A 269 -0.80 -15.95 -14.94
N LYS A 270 -1.66 -16.74 -15.59
CA LYS A 270 -2.89 -17.31 -15.01
C LYS A 270 -2.63 -18.45 -14.00
N GLU A 271 -1.43 -19.04 -13.99
CA GLU A 271 -1.08 -20.16 -13.10
C GLU A 271 -0.59 -19.73 -11.71
N TYR A 272 -0.36 -18.43 -11.48
CA TYR A 272 0.13 -17.89 -10.21
C TYR A 272 -0.81 -16.80 -9.68
N PRO A 273 -1.69 -17.15 -8.73
CA PRO A 273 -2.84 -16.31 -8.41
C PRO A 273 -2.48 -15.05 -7.64
N LEU A 274 -1.38 -15.00 -6.87
CA LEU A 274 -1.14 -13.90 -5.91
C LEU A 274 -1.22 -12.51 -6.56
N LYS A 275 -0.63 -12.37 -7.75
CA LYS A 275 -0.67 -11.08 -8.45
C LYS A 275 -2.10 -10.68 -8.83
N ASN A 276 -2.88 -11.61 -9.36
CA ASN A 276 -4.26 -11.33 -9.80
C ASN A 276 -5.15 -11.03 -8.59
N ASP A 277 -4.97 -11.81 -7.52
CA ASP A 277 -5.62 -11.65 -6.23
C ASP A 277 -5.36 -10.27 -5.61
N LEU A 278 -4.09 -9.85 -5.54
CA LEU A 278 -3.74 -8.54 -4.98
C LEU A 278 -4.17 -7.39 -5.89
N LEU A 279 -4.17 -7.58 -7.22
CA LEU A 279 -4.74 -6.61 -8.15
C LEU A 279 -6.25 -6.45 -7.93
N SER A 280 -6.97 -7.54 -7.68
CA SER A 280 -8.39 -7.52 -7.33
C SER A 280 -8.63 -6.72 -6.05
N VAL A 281 -7.81 -6.96 -5.01
CA VAL A 281 -7.84 -6.16 -3.77
C VAL A 281 -7.58 -4.67 -4.02
N CYS A 282 -6.61 -4.33 -4.87
CA CYS A 282 -6.33 -2.95 -5.24
C CYS A 282 -7.51 -2.29 -5.98
N TYR A 283 -8.12 -2.94 -6.96
CA TYR A 283 -9.27 -2.35 -7.66
C TYR A 283 -10.49 -2.19 -6.74
N ASP A 284 -10.50 -2.90 -5.61
CA ASP A 284 -11.43 -2.73 -4.50
C ASP A 284 -10.88 -1.82 -3.37
N LEU A 285 -10.16 -0.76 -3.75
CA LEU A 285 -9.60 0.28 -2.87
C LEU A 285 -8.48 -0.16 -1.93
N GLY A 286 -7.83 -1.29 -2.20
CA GLY A 286 -6.65 -1.75 -1.45
C GLY A 286 -6.99 -2.32 -0.07
N CYS A 287 -5.96 -2.74 0.65
CA CYS A 287 -6.07 -3.32 1.99
C CYS A 287 -4.81 -3.07 2.81
N SER A 288 -4.97 -2.72 4.08
CA SER A 288 -3.89 -2.57 5.05
C SER A 288 -4.27 -3.13 6.42
N SER A 289 -3.27 -3.56 7.20
CA SER A 289 -3.41 -4.03 8.57
C SER A 289 -2.14 -3.72 9.38
N ASP A 290 -2.29 -3.44 10.68
CA ASP A 290 -1.14 -3.12 11.55
C ASP A 290 -0.26 -4.34 11.87
N LYS A 291 -0.84 -5.54 11.75
CA LYS A 291 -0.15 -6.82 11.86
C LYS A 291 -0.11 -7.50 10.49
N GLY A 292 0.95 -8.26 10.23
CA GLY A 292 1.05 -9.11 9.04
C GLY A 292 0.52 -10.51 9.31
N GLU A 293 0.57 -11.34 8.29
CA GLU A 293 0.30 -12.78 8.37
C GLU A 293 1.44 -13.50 9.11
N ASP A 294 1.09 -14.57 9.83
CA ASP A 294 2.09 -15.47 10.38
C ASP A 294 2.62 -16.39 9.27
N PHE A 295 3.64 -15.91 8.56
CA PHE A 295 4.26 -16.67 7.47
C PHE A 295 4.84 -18.02 7.91
N GLN A 296 5.19 -18.21 9.18
CA GLN A 296 5.64 -19.54 9.66
C GLN A 296 4.49 -20.56 9.63
N GLN A 297 3.25 -20.11 9.82
CA GLN A 297 2.08 -20.98 9.71
C GLN A 297 1.69 -21.24 8.25
N ILE A 298 1.71 -20.21 7.40
CA ILE A 298 1.12 -20.31 6.05
C ILE A 298 2.14 -20.61 4.94
N VAL A 299 3.44 -20.44 5.18
CA VAL A 299 4.48 -20.63 4.15
C VAL A 299 5.15 -22.00 4.32
N PRO A 300 5.15 -22.86 3.29
CA PRO A 300 5.93 -24.10 3.25
C PRO A 300 7.43 -23.89 3.42
N ILE A 301 8.09 -24.87 4.05
CA ILE A 301 9.55 -24.96 4.08
C ILE A 301 10.04 -25.21 2.65
N VAL A 302 11.04 -24.45 2.21
CA VAL A 302 11.62 -24.64 0.88
C VAL A 302 12.55 -25.85 0.89
N SER A 303 12.33 -26.80 -0.03
CA SER A 303 13.23 -27.92 -0.31
C SER A 303 13.90 -27.77 -1.68
N ASP A 304 15.02 -28.47 -1.89
CA ASP A 304 15.76 -28.56 -3.15
C ASP A 304 15.09 -29.45 -4.20
N THR A 305 14.21 -30.38 -3.80
CA THR A 305 13.56 -31.34 -4.69
C THR A 305 12.10 -30.97 -4.94
N TYR A 306 11.58 -31.31 -6.13
CA TYR A 306 10.20 -31.03 -6.51
C TYR A 306 9.19 -31.79 -5.62
N ASP A 307 9.46 -33.07 -5.37
CA ASP A 307 8.60 -33.92 -4.54
C ASP A 307 8.53 -33.39 -3.11
N ASP A 308 9.65 -32.97 -2.53
CA ASP A 308 9.66 -32.38 -1.20
C ASP A 308 8.96 -31.02 -1.18
N LYS A 309 9.05 -30.19 -2.23
CA LYS A 309 8.28 -28.93 -2.30
C LYS A 309 6.79 -29.19 -2.32
N LEU A 310 6.35 -30.15 -3.14
CA LEU A 310 4.95 -30.54 -3.23
C LEU A 310 4.47 -31.16 -1.91
N ASN A 311 5.29 -31.99 -1.27
CA ASN A 311 5.00 -32.60 0.02
C ASN A 311 4.99 -31.56 1.17
N ASN A 312 5.90 -30.58 1.14
CA ASN A 312 5.91 -29.47 2.10
C ASN A 312 4.70 -28.55 1.91
N ALA A 313 4.29 -28.30 0.65
CA ALA A 313 3.08 -27.56 0.36
C ALA A 313 1.82 -28.32 0.81
N LYS A 314 1.72 -29.63 0.53
CA LYS A 314 0.66 -30.51 1.07
C LYS A 314 0.64 -30.51 2.61
N GLY A 315 1.81 -30.51 3.23
CA GLY A 315 2.00 -30.45 4.68
C GLY A 315 1.74 -29.08 5.30
N LYS A 316 1.44 -28.05 4.51
CA LYS A 316 0.98 -26.73 4.97
C LYS A 316 -0.38 -26.34 4.43
N ALA A 317 -1.00 -27.21 3.62
CA ALA A 317 -2.36 -27.02 3.16
C ALA A 317 -3.35 -27.20 4.33
N PRO A 318 -4.47 -26.47 4.32
CA PRO A 318 -4.84 -25.46 3.33
C PRO A 318 -4.25 -24.07 3.63
N TYR A 319 -3.88 -23.33 2.57
CA TYR A 319 -3.68 -21.87 2.61
C TYR A 319 -4.81 -21.16 3.39
N PHE A 320 -4.47 -20.41 4.44
CA PHE A 320 -5.44 -19.77 5.34
C PHE A 320 -4.97 -18.38 5.81
N PRO A 321 -5.04 -17.36 4.93
CA PRO A 321 -4.76 -15.97 5.30
C PRO A 321 -5.90 -15.38 6.14
N THR A 322 -5.59 -14.40 6.98
CA THR A 322 -6.57 -13.75 7.87
C THR A 322 -6.79 -12.27 7.58
N LYS A 323 -5.89 -11.65 6.81
CA LYS A 323 -5.79 -10.20 6.60
C LYS A 323 -5.91 -9.91 5.11
N CYS A 324 -5.03 -9.08 4.57
CA CYS A 324 -5.10 -8.62 3.18
C CYS A 324 -4.79 -9.68 2.13
N LEU A 325 -4.15 -10.79 2.53
CA LEU A 325 -3.97 -11.95 1.67
C LEU A 325 -5.27 -12.78 1.52
N ARG A 326 -6.31 -12.50 2.32
CA ARG A 326 -7.64 -13.11 2.22
C ARG A 326 -8.49 -12.39 1.17
N THR A 327 -8.18 -12.64 -0.09
CA THR A 327 -8.76 -11.96 -1.26
C THR A 327 -10.17 -12.45 -1.58
N LEU A 328 -10.86 -11.79 -2.52
CA LEU A 328 -12.14 -12.28 -3.05
C LEU A 328 -11.98 -13.64 -3.75
N ASP A 329 -10.86 -13.86 -4.43
CA ASP A 329 -10.61 -15.11 -5.13
C ASP A 329 -10.23 -16.24 -4.16
N TYR A 330 -9.64 -15.93 -3.00
CA TYR A 330 -9.61 -16.88 -1.88
C TYR A 330 -11.02 -17.36 -1.54
N LYS A 331 -12.00 -16.45 -1.31
CA LYS A 331 -13.37 -16.85 -0.97
C LYS A 331 -14.05 -17.70 -2.06
N LYS A 332 -13.70 -17.50 -3.32
CA LYS A 332 -14.26 -18.29 -4.44
C LYS A 332 -13.65 -19.69 -4.57
N ASN A 333 -12.38 -19.82 -4.21
CA ASN A 333 -11.60 -21.04 -4.45
C ASN A 333 -11.31 -21.83 -3.16
N MET A 334 -11.72 -21.31 -2.00
CA MET A 334 -11.38 -21.84 -0.67
C MET A 334 -12.54 -21.81 0.32
N ILE A 335 -12.33 -22.58 1.38
CA ILE A 335 -13.00 -22.68 2.69
C ILE A 335 -14.05 -21.59 2.96
N ASP A 336 -15.31 -22.00 3.06
CA ASP A 336 -16.33 -21.23 3.76
C ASP A 336 -16.16 -21.34 5.28
N TYR A 337 -15.28 -20.50 5.83
CA TYR A 337 -15.03 -20.41 7.27
C TYR A 337 -16.23 -19.86 8.06
N ASN A 338 -17.27 -19.36 7.36
CA ASN A 338 -18.50 -18.89 7.98
C ASN A 338 -19.53 -20.01 8.15
N SER A 339 -19.31 -21.19 7.56
CA SER A 339 -20.18 -22.34 7.75
C SER A 339 -20.25 -22.74 9.22
N LYS A 340 -21.46 -23.04 9.69
CA LYS A 340 -21.71 -23.50 11.07
C LYS A 340 -20.85 -24.73 11.38
N GLU A 341 -20.79 -25.67 10.43
CA GLU A 341 -20.01 -26.90 10.53
C GLU A 341 -18.50 -26.65 10.71
N TYR A 342 -17.91 -25.68 9.99
CA TYR A 342 -16.50 -25.33 10.20
C TYR A 342 -16.28 -24.76 11.60
N LYS A 343 -17.12 -23.83 12.04
CA LYS A 343 -16.97 -23.18 13.35
C LYS A 343 -17.13 -24.18 14.50
N GLU A 344 -18.06 -25.11 14.39
CA GLU A 344 -18.31 -26.14 15.40
C GLU A 344 -17.20 -27.18 15.45
N GLY A 345 -16.81 -27.74 14.29
CA GLY A 345 -15.72 -28.72 14.24
C GLY A 345 -14.37 -28.14 14.66
N LEU A 346 -14.07 -26.89 14.27
CA LEU A 346 -12.86 -26.22 14.73
C LEU A 346 -12.88 -26.04 16.24
N LYS A 347 -14.01 -25.56 16.79
CA LYS A 347 -14.18 -25.39 18.23
C LYS A 347 -13.91 -26.71 18.98
N GLU A 348 -14.49 -27.82 18.54
CA GLU A 348 -14.28 -29.13 19.16
C GLU A 348 -12.80 -29.50 19.19
N LYS A 349 -12.08 -29.34 18.07
CA LYS A 349 -10.65 -29.63 18.02
C LYS A 349 -9.80 -28.70 18.89
N LEU A 350 -10.14 -27.41 18.97
CA LEU A 350 -9.43 -26.47 19.84
C LEU A 350 -9.56 -26.92 21.32
N LEU A 351 -10.77 -27.28 21.74
CA LEU A 351 -11.06 -27.72 23.11
C LEU A 351 -10.37 -29.05 23.45
N GLU A 352 -10.37 -30.01 22.52
CA GLU A 352 -9.60 -31.25 22.67
C GLU A 352 -8.10 -30.98 22.89
N GLY A 353 -7.50 -30.11 22.06
CA GLY A 353 -6.09 -29.73 22.21
C GLY A 353 -5.80 -29.07 23.56
N VAL A 354 -6.68 -28.20 24.03
CA VAL A 354 -6.56 -27.53 25.34
C VAL A 354 -6.65 -28.53 26.48
N LYS A 355 -7.56 -29.50 26.39
CA LYS A 355 -7.70 -30.57 27.38
C LYS A 355 -6.42 -31.39 27.47
N ASN A 356 -5.86 -31.83 26.34
CA ASN A 356 -4.61 -32.60 26.31
C ASN A 356 -3.44 -31.79 26.89
N TYR A 357 -3.36 -30.49 26.58
CA TYR A 357 -2.35 -29.60 27.14
C TYR A 357 -2.44 -29.48 28.66
N LYS A 358 -3.66 -29.26 29.21
CA LYS A 358 -3.90 -29.24 30.66
C LYS A 358 -3.46 -30.55 31.32
N GLU A 359 -3.84 -31.69 30.75
CA GLU A 359 -3.48 -33.00 31.28
C GLU A 359 -1.96 -33.21 31.29
N ASN A 360 -1.25 -32.78 30.23
CA ASN A 360 0.21 -32.84 30.18
C ASN A 360 0.88 -31.92 31.21
N LEU A 361 0.37 -30.71 31.43
CA LEU A 361 0.87 -29.81 32.47
C LEU A 361 0.76 -30.44 33.87
N GLU A 362 -0.37 -31.08 34.18
CA GLU A 362 -0.56 -31.77 35.46
C GLU A 362 0.38 -32.98 35.61
N ARG A 363 0.65 -33.71 34.53
CA ARG A 363 1.60 -34.83 34.54
C ARG A 363 3.03 -34.36 34.78
N ILE A 364 3.45 -33.28 34.12
CA ILE A 364 4.75 -32.66 34.34
C ILE A 364 4.90 -32.20 35.80
N LYS A 365 3.86 -31.60 36.39
CA LYS A 365 3.86 -31.24 37.83
C LYS A 365 4.02 -32.46 38.74
N ARG A 366 3.53 -33.63 38.34
CA ARG A 366 3.72 -34.91 39.04
C ARG A 366 5.05 -35.61 38.73
N GLY A 367 5.91 -35.02 37.88
CA GLY A 367 7.17 -35.62 37.45
C GLY A 367 7.01 -36.74 36.42
N GLU A 368 5.85 -36.87 35.79
CA GLU A 368 5.59 -37.83 34.72
C GLU A 368 5.93 -37.25 33.34
N GLU A 369 6.33 -38.11 32.40
CA GLU A 369 6.50 -37.71 31.01
C GLU A 369 5.14 -37.38 30.35
N PRO A 370 5.07 -36.30 29.54
CA PRO A 370 3.86 -35.96 28.79
C PRO A 370 3.48 -37.08 27.82
N LYS A 371 2.17 -37.25 27.57
CA LYS A 371 1.65 -38.33 26.70
C LYS A 371 1.87 -38.00 25.24
N GLU A 372 1.83 -36.71 24.91
CA GLU A 372 1.91 -36.17 23.56
C GLU A 372 2.61 -34.80 23.61
N GLN A 373 3.29 -34.43 22.52
CA GLN A 373 3.74 -33.05 22.33
C GLN A 373 2.51 -32.16 22.08
N SER A 374 2.27 -31.21 22.98
CA SER A 374 1.11 -30.31 22.90
C SER A 374 1.46 -28.87 22.52
N GLY A 375 2.75 -28.54 22.38
CA GLY A 375 3.24 -27.18 22.11
C GLY A 375 3.75 -26.50 23.38
N ASP A 376 4.54 -25.43 23.21
CA ASP A 376 5.24 -24.76 24.32
C ASP A 376 4.32 -23.84 25.13
N ASN A 377 3.31 -23.27 24.49
CA ASN A 377 2.32 -22.38 25.11
C ASN A 377 0.91 -22.63 24.52
N ILE A 378 -0.11 -22.04 25.16
CA ILE A 378 -1.51 -22.22 24.75
C ILE A 378 -1.78 -21.78 23.31
N ILE A 379 -1.10 -20.75 22.81
CA ILE A 379 -1.29 -20.28 21.44
C ILE A 379 -0.79 -21.33 20.44
N ASP A 380 0.35 -21.96 20.71
CA ASP A 380 0.88 -23.01 19.86
C ASP A 380 0.00 -24.27 19.87
N VAL A 381 -0.56 -24.63 21.03
CA VAL A 381 -1.58 -25.68 21.16
C VAL A 381 -2.76 -25.40 20.22
N LEU A 382 -3.32 -24.19 20.30
CA LEU A 382 -4.49 -23.79 19.50
C LEU A 382 -4.15 -23.74 18.00
N LYS A 383 -2.97 -23.24 17.63
CA LYS A 383 -2.49 -23.23 16.23
C LYS A 383 -2.41 -24.65 15.69
N ASN A 384 -1.78 -25.56 16.43
CA ASN A 384 -1.63 -26.97 16.05
C ASN A 384 -2.99 -27.66 15.91
N ALA A 385 -3.88 -27.50 16.90
CA ALA A 385 -5.23 -28.05 16.84
C ALA A 385 -6.02 -27.52 15.62
N SER A 386 -5.91 -26.22 15.33
CA SER A 386 -6.56 -25.61 14.15
C SER A 386 -6.00 -26.13 12.84
N PHE A 387 -4.67 -26.34 12.79
CA PHE A 387 -3.99 -26.86 11.62
C PHE A 387 -4.41 -28.31 11.36
N THR A 388 -4.39 -29.16 12.39
CA THR A 388 -4.85 -30.55 12.32
C THR A 388 -6.30 -30.64 11.83
N PHE A 389 -7.21 -29.86 12.42
CA PHE A 389 -8.61 -29.83 11.98
C PHE A 389 -8.76 -29.47 10.50
N ARG A 390 -8.09 -28.40 10.06
CA ARG A 390 -8.16 -27.94 8.66
C ARG A 390 -7.55 -28.98 7.72
N ASN A 391 -6.46 -29.61 8.12
CA ASN A 391 -5.80 -30.66 7.36
C ASN A 391 -6.74 -31.88 7.22
N GLU A 392 -7.31 -32.40 8.32
CA GLU A 392 -8.26 -33.53 8.29
C GLU A 392 -9.51 -33.23 7.45
N LYS A 393 -10.03 -32.00 7.51
CA LYS A 393 -11.24 -31.62 6.79
C LYS A 393 -11.02 -31.41 5.28
N TYR A 394 -9.84 -30.94 4.88
CA TYR A 394 -9.58 -30.46 3.50
C TYR A 394 -8.44 -31.16 2.75
N ASN A 395 -7.48 -31.82 3.41
CA ASN A 395 -6.60 -32.77 2.71
C ASN A 395 -7.39 -34.06 2.47
N ASN A 396 -7.42 -34.52 1.22
CA ASN A 396 -8.04 -35.76 0.73
C ASN A 396 -9.51 -35.69 0.25
N LYS A 397 -10.07 -34.50 -0.03
CA LYS A 397 -11.37 -34.41 -0.70
C LYS A 397 -11.33 -33.48 -1.91
N ASP A 398 -11.62 -34.02 -3.09
CA ASP A 398 -12.16 -33.24 -4.21
C ASP A 398 -13.57 -32.78 -3.80
N ASN A 399 -13.63 -31.72 -3.00
CA ASN A 399 -14.88 -31.07 -2.63
C ASN A 399 -15.15 -29.92 -3.61
N GLU A 400 -16.42 -29.69 -3.96
CA GLU A 400 -16.85 -28.60 -4.85
C GLU A 400 -16.39 -27.20 -4.37
N ASP A 401 -16.12 -27.04 -3.07
CA ASP A 401 -15.76 -25.76 -2.41
C ASP A 401 -14.25 -25.56 -2.18
N TYR A 402 -13.38 -26.47 -2.63
CA TYR A 402 -11.94 -26.41 -2.39
C TYR A 402 -11.14 -26.67 -3.67
N SER A 403 -10.37 -25.67 -4.12
CA SER A 403 -9.44 -25.83 -5.24
C SER A 403 -8.05 -26.24 -4.76
N GLU A 404 -7.76 -27.53 -4.79
CA GLU A 404 -6.42 -28.04 -4.46
C GLU A 404 -5.33 -27.40 -5.34
N ASP A 405 -5.63 -27.21 -6.63
CA ASP A 405 -4.73 -26.58 -7.60
C ASP A 405 -4.40 -25.13 -7.22
N TYR A 406 -5.40 -24.30 -6.90
CA TYR A 406 -5.16 -22.94 -6.42
C TYR A 406 -4.33 -22.97 -5.13
N ASN A 407 -4.64 -23.86 -4.16
CA ASN A 407 -3.93 -23.96 -2.89
C ASN A 407 -2.43 -24.24 -3.10
N ARG A 408 -2.13 -25.25 -3.91
CA ARG A 408 -0.75 -25.65 -4.22
C ARG A 408 -0.01 -24.53 -4.94
N LYS A 409 -0.66 -23.84 -5.88
CA LYS A 409 -0.07 -22.71 -6.63
C LYS A 409 0.24 -21.52 -5.74
N ILE A 410 -0.72 -21.06 -4.91
CA ILE A 410 -0.51 -19.91 -4.02
C ILE A 410 0.55 -20.23 -2.96
N LEU A 411 0.51 -21.41 -2.31
CA LEU A 411 1.50 -21.80 -1.31
C LEU A 411 2.91 -21.90 -1.90
N SER A 412 3.03 -22.42 -3.12
CA SER A 412 4.32 -22.49 -3.83
C SER A 412 4.87 -21.09 -4.15
N GLU A 413 4.01 -20.16 -4.58
CA GLU A 413 4.40 -18.77 -4.84
C GLU A 413 4.83 -18.06 -3.55
N LEU A 414 4.10 -18.25 -2.45
CA LEU A 414 4.43 -17.67 -1.14
C LEU A 414 5.75 -18.24 -0.60
N ALA A 415 5.99 -19.55 -0.68
CA ALA A 415 7.25 -20.19 -0.29
C ALA A 415 8.45 -19.57 -1.00
N PHE A 416 8.31 -19.33 -2.30
CA PHE A 416 9.34 -18.66 -3.07
C PHE A 416 9.52 -17.20 -2.61
N ARG A 417 8.44 -16.40 -2.64
CA ARG A 417 8.51 -14.97 -2.35
C ARG A 417 9.06 -14.68 -0.96
N TYR A 418 8.70 -15.48 0.05
CA TYR A 418 9.19 -15.36 1.42
C TYR A 418 10.72 -15.44 1.52
N ASN A 419 11.37 -16.15 0.60
CA ASN A 419 12.83 -16.33 0.56
C ASN A 419 13.53 -15.43 -0.47
N THR A 420 12.82 -14.49 -1.07
CA THR A 420 13.34 -13.51 -2.03
C THR A 420 13.12 -12.10 -1.53
N VAL A 421 13.87 -11.13 -2.05
CA VAL A 421 13.63 -9.71 -1.77
C VAL A 421 12.63 -9.17 -2.81
N PRO A 422 11.62 -8.39 -2.43
CA PRO A 422 11.39 -7.78 -1.11
C PRO A 422 10.58 -8.65 -0.12
N GLY A 423 10.17 -9.86 -0.50
CA GLY A 423 9.35 -10.75 0.33
C GLY A 423 7.93 -10.89 -0.23
N ILE A 424 7.00 -11.35 0.63
CA ILE A 424 5.57 -11.41 0.33
C ILE A 424 4.94 -10.03 0.53
N GLN A 425 4.31 -9.49 -0.50
CA GLN A 425 3.53 -8.26 -0.40
C GLN A 425 2.17 -8.59 0.22
N GLU A 426 1.86 -7.97 1.35
CA GLU A 426 0.62 -8.17 2.10
C GLU A 426 -0.12 -6.87 2.42
N ILE A 427 0.42 -5.72 2.01
CA ILE A 427 -0.23 -4.42 2.12
C ILE A 427 -0.41 -3.87 0.70
N VAL A 428 -1.62 -3.40 0.40
CA VAL A 428 -2.02 -2.94 -0.92
C VAL A 428 -2.65 -1.57 -0.82
N PHE A 429 -2.12 -0.60 -1.56
CA PHE A 429 -2.77 0.69 -1.73
C PHE A 429 -3.13 0.92 -3.18
N SER A 430 -4.27 1.55 -3.37
CA SER A 430 -4.72 2.06 -4.67
C SER A 430 -4.33 3.53 -4.74
N VAL A 431 -3.51 3.88 -5.73
CA VAL A 431 -2.98 5.23 -5.91
C VAL A 431 -3.82 5.96 -6.93
N PHE A 432 -4.28 7.13 -6.53
CA PHE A 432 -5.11 8.03 -7.32
C PHE A 432 -4.45 9.39 -7.45
N LYS A 433 -4.84 10.13 -8.48
CA LYS A 433 -4.64 11.57 -8.60
C LYS A 433 -6.01 12.24 -8.48
N ILE A 434 -6.08 13.41 -7.87
CA ILE A 434 -7.29 14.24 -7.95
C ILE A 434 -7.66 14.51 -9.41
N ASN A 435 -8.95 14.29 -9.72
CA ASN A 435 -9.50 14.52 -11.05
C ASN A 435 -9.51 16.02 -11.33
N ASP A 436 -8.93 16.42 -12.46
CA ASP A 436 -8.79 17.83 -12.80
C ASP A 436 -10.13 18.53 -13.04
N SER A 437 -11.16 17.77 -13.41
CA SER A 437 -12.53 18.22 -13.64
C SER A 437 -13.35 18.35 -12.36
N PHE A 438 -12.80 17.98 -11.20
CA PHE A 438 -13.54 18.04 -9.94
C PHE A 438 -13.62 19.49 -9.43
N THR A 439 -14.81 20.10 -9.61
CA THR A 439 -14.99 21.54 -9.44
C THR A 439 -15.05 22.01 -7.99
N GLU A 440 -15.45 21.16 -7.04
CA GLU A 440 -15.65 21.55 -5.63
C GLU A 440 -14.36 22.03 -4.92
N ILE A 441 -13.19 21.78 -5.51
CA ILE A 441 -11.88 22.19 -4.98
C ILE A 441 -11.16 23.21 -5.87
N ASN A 442 -11.76 23.65 -6.98
CA ASN A 442 -11.09 24.60 -7.90
C ASN A 442 -10.82 25.94 -7.21
N ASP A 443 -11.69 26.35 -6.29
CA ASP A 443 -11.53 27.60 -5.55
C ASP A 443 -10.42 27.54 -4.49
N ILE A 444 -9.92 26.35 -4.15
CA ILE A 444 -8.85 26.15 -3.14
C ILE A 444 -7.59 25.48 -3.70
N THR A 445 -7.60 25.10 -4.99
CA THR A 445 -6.45 24.51 -5.67
C THR A 445 -6.00 25.37 -6.84
N SER A 446 -4.74 25.23 -7.23
CA SER A 446 -4.19 25.86 -8.42
C SER A 446 -3.43 24.85 -9.26
N ILE A 447 -3.51 24.99 -10.58
CA ILE A 447 -2.68 24.25 -11.53
C ILE A 447 -1.39 25.05 -11.71
N MET A 448 -0.24 24.39 -11.52
CA MET A 448 1.05 25.03 -11.74
C MET A 448 1.29 25.29 -13.24
N PRO A 449 2.23 26.17 -13.64
CA PRO A 449 2.52 26.49 -15.04
C PRO A 449 2.86 25.26 -15.90
N TRP A 450 3.52 24.27 -15.28
CA TRP A 450 3.80 22.96 -15.90
C TRP A 450 2.61 22.00 -15.91
N GLY A 451 1.44 22.46 -15.50
CA GLY A 451 0.23 21.67 -15.42
C GLY A 451 0.32 20.60 -14.34
N ASN A 452 0.04 19.37 -14.75
CA ASN A 452 -0.04 18.20 -13.87
C ASN A 452 1.08 17.18 -14.10
N ILE A 453 2.14 17.58 -14.81
CA ILE A 453 3.29 16.71 -15.04
C ILE A 453 4.21 16.73 -13.81
N LEU A 454 5.00 15.68 -13.68
CA LEU A 454 6.14 15.65 -12.75
C LEU A 454 7.36 16.18 -13.51
N LEU A 455 8.03 17.18 -12.95
CA LEU A 455 9.16 17.85 -13.63
C LEU A 455 10.42 16.98 -13.67
N GLU A 456 11.15 17.04 -14.78
CA GLU A 456 12.49 16.46 -14.99
C GLU A 456 13.55 17.55 -14.91
N GLU A 457 14.81 17.23 -14.60
CA GLU A 457 15.92 18.19 -14.57
C GLU A 457 16.02 19.08 -15.83
N GLY A 458 16.25 20.38 -15.62
CA GLY A 458 16.30 21.36 -16.70
C GLY A 458 14.94 21.84 -17.21
N MET A 459 13.80 21.47 -16.64
CA MET A 459 12.50 22.04 -17.03
C MET A 459 12.21 23.41 -16.40
N VAL A 460 12.79 23.69 -15.23
CA VAL A 460 12.63 24.96 -14.51
C VAL A 460 13.98 25.36 -13.91
N LEU A 461 14.31 26.66 -13.95
CA LEU A 461 15.44 27.24 -13.25
C LEU A 461 14.91 28.11 -12.09
N PRO A 462 15.08 27.71 -10.83
CA PRO A 462 14.62 28.50 -9.69
C PRO A 462 15.65 29.55 -9.31
N GLU A 463 15.25 30.45 -8.42
CA GLU A 463 16.15 31.29 -7.65
C GLU A 463 17.07 30.46 -6.74
N GLY A 464 18.36 30.82 -6.73
CA GLY A 464 19.40 30.23 -5.89
C GLY A 464 20.07 28.96 -6.42
N ASP A 465 19.52 28.27 -7.43
CA ASP A 465 20.14 27.04 -7.94
C ASP A 465 21.15 27.32 -9.06
N GLU A 466 22.35 26.75 -8.90
CA GLU A 466 23.40 26.75 -9.92
C GLU A 466 23.07 25.73 -11.03
N PHE A 467 22.82 26.21 -12.24
CA PHE A 467 22.56 25.36 -13.41
C PHE A 467 23.75 25.36 -14.38
N ASP A 468 24.41 24.22 -14.53
CA ASP A 468 25.50 24.02 -15.50
C ASP A 468 24.95 24.05 -16.93
N ILE A 469 25.05 25.22 -17.58
CA ILE A 469 24.52 25.49 -18.91
C ILE A 469 25.48 25.07 -20.04
N ASP A 470 26.71 24.63 -19.69
CA ASP A 470 27.65 24.07 -20.64
C ASP A 470 27.33 22.62 -20.98
N ASN A 471 26.94 21.84 -19.95
CA ASN A 471 26.64 20.42 -20.11
C ASN A 471 25.14 20.14 -20.25
N ASN A 472 24.28 21.08 -19.86
CA ASN A 472 22.83 20.91 -19.85
C ASN A 472 22.08 22.00 -20.64
N SER A 473 20.76 21.83 -20.73
CA SER A 473 19.86 22.78 -21.40
C SER A 473 18.56 22.91 -20.62
N ILE A 474 17.98 24.12 -20.61
CA ILE A 474 16.65 24.34 -20.05
C ILE A 474 15.63 23.99 -21.13
N LYS A 475 14.65 23.13 -20.86
CA LYS A 475 13.71 22.61 -21.85
C LYS A 475 12.27 22.96 -21.50
N SER A 476 11.49 23.20 -22.54
CA SER A 476 10.03 23.23 -22.42
C SER A 476 9.46 21.87 -22.04
N PHE A 477 8.26 21.87 -21.45
CA PHE A 477 7.60 20.65 -20.98
C PHE A 477 7.27 19.66 -22.12
N ASN A 478 6.99 20.17 -23.32
CA ASN A 478 6.79 19.37 -24.53
C ASN A 478 8.12 19.01 -25.24
N LYS A 479 9.26 19.44 -24.69
CA LYS A 479 10.62 19.20 -25.18
C LYS A 479 10.89 19.73 -26.60
N GLN A 480 10.05 20.62 -27.12
CA GLN A 480 10.23 21.20 -28.47
C GLN A 480 11.18 22.40 -28.46
N TYR A 481 11.18 23.16 -27.38
CA TYR A 481 12.05 24.32 -27.18
C TYR A 481 13.12 24.03 -26.13
N GLU A 482 14.31 24.60 -26.33
CA GLU A 482 15.43 24.51 -25.38
C GLU A 482 16.28 25.79 -25.34
N ILE A 483 16.77 26.15 -24.15
CA ILE A 483 17.81 27.16 -23.92
C ILE A 483 19.13 26.43 -23.70
N LYS A 484 20.16 26.76 -24.48
CA LYS A 484 21.51 26.20 -24.33
C LYS A 484 22.59 27.13 -24.83
N MET A 485 23.83 26.85 -24.47
CA MET A 485 24.99 27.52 -25.07
C MET A 485 25.20 27.05 -26.51
N PHE A 486 25.35 28.01 -27.43
CA PHE A 486 25.71 27.76 -28.83
C PHE A 486 26.68 28.84 -29.32
N PHE A 487 27.85 28.42 -29.83
CA PHE A 487 28.97 29.33 -30.15
C PHE A 487 29.24 30.34 -29.03
N ASN A 488 29.31 29.86 -27.79
CA ASN A 488 29.55 30.68 -26.60
C ASN A 488 28.50 31.76 -26.30
N LYS A 489 27.28 31.63 -26.84
CA LYS A 489 26.15 32.53 -26.55
C LYS A 489 24.94 31.75 -26.05
N LEU A 490 24.18 32.35 -25.14
CA LEU A 490 22.93 31.76 -24.65
C LEU A 490 21.83 31.91 -25.70
N CYS A 491 21.31 30.79 -26.19
CA CYS A 491 20.42 30.74 -27.35
C CYS A 491 19.15 29.93 -27.06
N LEU A 492 18.05 30.34 -27.67
CA LEU A 492 16.79 29.60 -27.72
C LEU A 492 16.70 28.83 -29.04
N PHE A 493 16.36 27.55 -28.94
CA PHE A 493 16.16 26.65 -30.07
C PHE A 493 14.74 26.09 -30.08
N LYS A 494 14.29 25.66 -31.27
CA LYS A 494 13.09 24.84 -31.49
C LYS A 494 13.45 23.68 -32.39
N ASN A 495 13.26 22.44 -31.95
CA ASN A 495 13.59 21.22 -32.71
C ASN A 495 15.00 21.28 -33.34
N ASN A 496 16.01 21.68 -32.55
CA ASN A 496 17.40 21.93 -32.97
C ASN A 496 17.64 23.11 -33.95
N GLY A 497 16.60 23.82 -34.39
CA GLY A 497 16.73 25.07 -35.13
C GLY A 497 16.93 26.26 -34.20
N LEU A 498 17.95 27.09 -34.44
CA LEU A 498 18.17 28.32 -33.69
C LEU A 498 17.03 29.30 -33.96
N ILE A 499 16.33 29.75 -32.91
CA ILE A 499 15.26 30.74 -33.00
C ILE A 499 15.82 32.15 -32.78
N ARG A 500 16.47 32.36 -31.62
CA ARG A 500 17.07 33.64 -31.27
C ARG A 500 18.20 33.46 -30.27
N ARG A 501 19.11 34.43 -30.25
CA ARG A 501 20.03 34.63 -29.12
C ARG A 501 19.23 35.30 -28.01
N ILE A 502 19.27 34.76 -26.80
CA ILE A 502 18.58 35.36 -25.65
C ILE A 502 19.34 36.63 -25.24
N PHE A 503 20.66 36.51 -25.16
CA PHE A 503 21.58 37.64 -24.98
C PHE A 503 22.71 37.53 -26.00
N ASP A 504 23.09 38.65 -26.61
CA ASP A 504 24.17 38.69 -27.61
C ASP A 504 25.55 38.96 -26.98
N PHE A 505 25.81 38.36 -25.82
CA PHE A 505 27.11 38.43 -25.13
C PHE A 505 27.95 37.19 -25.47
N ASP A 506 29.23 37.36 -25.79
CA ASP A 506 30.15 36.27 -26.09
C ASP A 506 30.89 35.81 -24.82
N PHE A 507 30.67 34.55 -24.44
CA PHE A 507 31.28 33.92 -23.28
C PHE A 507 32.49 33.04 -23.65
N SER A 508 33.17 33.32 -24.77
CA SER A 508 34.30 32.52 -25.29
C SER A 508 35.53 32.47 -24.36
N LEU A 509 35.71 33.48 -23.51
CA LEU A 509 36.81 33.55 -22.54
C LEU A 509 36.55 32.77 -21.25
N TYR A 510 35.38 32.11 -21.13
CA TYR A 510 34.93 31.48 -19.89
C TYR A 510 34.50 30.03 -20.13
N THR A 511 34.78 29.20 -19.13
CA THR A 511 34.42 27.77 -19.10
C THR A 511 33.68 27.45 -17.81
N ASN A 512 33.00 26.30 -17.75
CA ASN A 512 32.20 25.86 -16.59
C ASN A 512 31.13 26.92 -16.24
N ARG A 513 30.37 27.32 -17.25
CA ARG A 513 29.40 28.40 -17.14
C ARG A 513 28.17 27.93 -16.38
N ILE A 514 27.76 28.73 -15.41
CA ILE A 514 26.64 28.46 -14.51
C ILE A 514 25.62 29.57 -14.70
N LEU A 515 24.38 29.18 -14.96
CA LEU A 515 23.22 30.05 -14.98
C LEU A 515 22.53 30.00 -13.60
N ILE A 516 22.26 31.15 -13.00
CA ILE A 516 21.60 31.23 -11.68
C ILE A 516 20.68 32.46 -11.65
N ILE A 517 19.59 32.37 -10.89
CA ILE A 517 18.77 33.53 -10.56
C ILE A 517 19.08 33.95 -9.13
N GLU A 518 19.45 35.21 -8.91
CA GLU A 518 19.76 35.75 -7.57
C GLU A 518 19.15 37.14 -7.42
N ASN A 519 18.28 37.33 -6.42
CA ASN A 519 17.62 38.60 -6.13
C ASN A 519 16.89 39.18 -7.37
N GLY A 520 16.19 38.31 -8.11
CA GLY A 520 15.51 38.69 -9.36
C GLY A 520 16.40 38.98 -10.57
N MET A 521 17.71 38.75 -10.46
CA MET A 521 18.67 38.89 -11.58
C MET A 521 18.99 37.51 -12.16
N LEU A 522 18.90 37.37 -13.48
CA LEU A 522 19.46 36.20 -14.17
C LEU A 522 20.95 36.46 -14.44
N SER A 523 21.81 35.65 -13.82
CA SER A 523 23.24 35.80 -13.85
C SER A 523 23.93 34.61 -14.51
N ILE A 524 25.03 34.88 -15.23
CA ILE A 524 25.94 33.86 -15.75
C ILE A 524 27.30 34.03 -15.08
N TYR A 525 27.67 33.03 -14.27
CA TYR A 525 29.01 32.88 -13.73
C TYR A 525 29.84 32.00 -14.65
N GLY A 526 31.15 32.22 -14.67
CA GLY A 526 32.08 31.34 -15.38
C GLY A 526 33.48 31.43 -14.80
N THR A 527 34.27 30.41 -15.09
CA THR A 527 35.67 30.34 -14.70
C THR A 527 36.55 30.92 -15.81
N ASP A 528 37.38 31.90 -15.46
CA ASP A 528 38.33 32.53 -16.38
C ASP A 528 39.59 31.67 -16.60
N ILE A 529 40.48 32.17 -17.46
CA ILE A 529 41.77 31.52 -17.79
C ILE A 529 42.67 31.34 -16.54
N SER A 530 42.47 32.18 -15.52
CA SER A 530 43.18 32.14 -14.23
C SER A 530 42.48 31.28 -13.17
N LYS A 531 41.41 30.56 -13.55
CA LYS A 531 40.58 29.71 -12.69
C LYS A 531 39.76 30.45 -11.62
N ASN A 532 39.53 31.76 -11.80
CA ASN A 532 38.66 32.52 -10.90
C ASN A 532 37.20 32.42 -11.36
N LYS A 533 36.28 32.14 -10.41
CA LYS A 533 34.83 32.23 -10.63
C LYS A 533 34.43 33.70 -10.60
N ASP A 534 33.84 34.20 -11.67
CA ASP A 534 33.44 35.61 -11.79
C ASP A 534 32.04 35.73 -12.42
N ASN A 535 31.28 36.73 -11.98
CA ASN A 535 29.99 37.08 -12.56
C ASN A 535 30.23 37.89 -13.84
N ARG A 536 29.79 37.35 -14.98
CA ARG A 536 30.09 37.94 -16.30
C ARG A 536 28.90 38.63 -16.94
N PHE A 537 27.70 38.32 -16.46
CA PHE A 537 26.49 38.87 -17.02
C PHE A 537 25.40 38.77 -15.95
N SER A 538 24.70 39.88 -15.72
CA SER A 538 23.49 39.89 -14.92
C SER A 538 22.48 40.80 -15.58
N ILE A 539 21.25 40.32 -15.71
CA ILE A 539 20.12 41.12 -16.19
C ILE A 539 18.95 41.00 -15.23
N ASN A 540 18.27 42.12 -14.97
CA ASN A 540 17.02 42.09 -14.23
C ASN A 540 15.95 41.41 -15.09
N ILE A 541 15.39 40.32 -14.58
CA ILE A 541 14.35 39.55 -15.27
C ILE A 541 12.97 39.76 -14.66
N ILE A 542 12.87 40.54 -13.57
CA ILE A 542 11.61 40.88 -12.91
C ILE A 542 11.13 42.25 -13.40
N SER A 543 9.89 42.28 -13.86
CA SER A 543 9.22 43.49 -14.36
C SER A 543 8.17 44.06 -13.40
N LYS A 544 7.74 43.29 -12.40
CA LYS A 544 6.73 43.71 -11.41
C LYS A 544 7.39 44.07 -10.09
N GLU A 545 7.01 45.22 -9.53
CA GLU A 545 7.52 45.71 -8.24
C GLU A 545 7.07 44.84 -7.05
N LEU A 546 5.88 44.25 -7.13
CA LEU A 546 5.34 43.36 -6.11
C LEU A 546 5.39 41.92 -6.62
N TYR A 547 6.33 41.14 -6.09
CA TYR A 547 6.42 39.70 -6.30
C TYR A 547 6.78 38.99 -4.99
N LYS A 548 6.62 37.67 -4.95
CA LYS A 548 7.01 36.84 -3.81
C LYS A 548 8.13 35.88 -4.19
N GLU A 549 9.23 35.93 -3.47
CA GLU A 549 10.30 34.95 -3.59
C GLU A 549 9.90 33.57 -3.05
N PRO A 550 10.55 32.49 -3.53
CA PRO A 550 11.50 32.47 -4.66
C PRO A 550 10.81 32.65 -6.02
N VAL A 551 11.56 33.14 -7.01
CA VAL A 551 11.12 33.14 -8.42
C VAL A 551 11.62 31.93 -9.20
N SER A 552 11.01 31.64 -10.34
CA SER A 552 11.47 30.60 -11.26
C SER A 552 11.33 30.99 -12.71
N LEU A 553 12.36 30.73 -13.50
CA LEU A 553 12.36 30.83 -14.95
C LEU A 553 11.84 29.53 -15.56
N ILE A 554 10.85 29.66 -16.42
CA ILE A 554 10.20 28.56 -17.13
C ILE A 554 10.23 28.85 -18.63
N LEU A 555 10.70 27.89 -19.40
CA LEU A 555 10.53 27.87 -20.85
C LEU A 555 9.21 27.18 -21.19
N GLU A 556 8.25 27.93 -21.69
CA GLU A 556 6.92 27.44 -22.01
C GLU A 556 6.87 26.63 -23.30
N ASN A 557 5.78 25.87 -23.47
CA ASN A 557 5.54 25.02 -24.63
C ASN A 557 5.37 25.75 -25.96
N ASP A 558 5.19 27.07 -25.92
CA ASP A 558 5.14 27.97 -27.08
C ASP A 558 6.48 28.68 -27.34
N GLY A 559 7.51 28.41 -26.52
CA GLY A 559 8.84 29.00 -26.62
C GLY A 559 9.02 30.31 -25.86
N VAL A 560 8.01 30.74 -25.10
CA VAL A 560 8.09 31.93 -24.25
C VAL A 560 8.87 31.64 -22.98
N ILE A 561 9.70 32.59 -22.53
CA ILE A 561 10.45 32.47 -21.27
C ILE A 561 9.78 33.37 -20.23
N ASN A 562 9.09 32.77 -19.27
CA ASN A 562 8.37 33.48 -18.21
C ASN A 562 9.07 33.30 -16.86
N ILE A 563 9.01 34.35 -16.04
CA ILE A 563 9.45 34.32 -14.65
C ILE A 563 8.20 34.29 -13.78
N TYR A 564 8.08 33.26 -12.94
CA TYR A 564 6.96 33.07 -12.03
C TYR A 564 7.35 33.30 -10.57
N ASP A 565 6.47 33.91 -9.79
CA ASP A 565 6.60 33.98 -8.34
C ASP A 565 6.03 32.72 -7.66
N ASN A 566 6.88 31.89 -7.06
CA ASN A 566 6.47 30.58 -6.51
C ASN A 566 5.73 29.68 -7.53
N GLY A 567 5.83 29.93 -8.83
CA GLY A 567 5.06 29.23 -9.85
C GLY A 567 3.58 29.65 -9.97
N PHE A 568 3.18 30.86 -9.57
CA PHE A 568 1.77 31.31 -9.66
C PHE A 568 1.56 32.42 -10.69
N ASN A 569 2.17 33.57 -10.47
CA ASN A 569 1.97 34.74 -11.30
C ASN A 569 3.21 35.00 -12.12
N ILE A 570 3.01 35.38 -13.38
CA ILE A 570 4.09 35.90 -14.20
C ILE A 570 4.50 37.26 -13.64
N VAL A 571 5.74 37.39 -13.23
CA VAL A 571 6.36 38.61 -12.69
C VAL A 571 7.44 39.17 -13.61
N GLY A 572 7.82 38.41 -14.64
CA GLY A 572 8.81 38.80 -15.64
C GLY A 572 8.74 37.95 -16.90
N ARG A 573 9.40 38.42 -17.97
CA ARG A 573 9.46 37.75 -19.27
C ARG A 573 10.74 38.14 -20.01
N ILE A 574 11.32 37.19 -20.75
CA ILE A 574 12.53 37.37 -21.58
C ILE A 574 12.24 37.16 -23.07
#